data_AF-A0A7C0XJX2-F1
#
_entry.id   AF-A0A7C0XJX2-F1
#
_cell.length_a   1.000
_cell.length_b   1.000
_cell.length_c   1.000
_cell.angle_alpha   90.00
_cell.angle_beta   90.00
_cell.angle_gamma   90.00
#
_symmetry.space_group_name_H-M   'P 1'
#
loop_
_entity.id
_entity.type
_entity.pdbx_description
1 polymer ?
#
loop_
_entity_poly.entity_id
_entity_poly.type
_entity_poly.pdbx_seq_one_letter_code
_entity_poly.pdbx_strand_id
1 'polypeptide(L)'
;IVGSRFVDLLPLFEQDRETDLIVLIGEIGGNAEEEVAKLVKEGYSKPIVAYIAGITAPPGRRMGHAGAIIMGGKGTAREKIDLLRDAGVTVVDSPAMIGEAVEKILKGNV
;
A
#
# COMPACT_ATOMS: atom_id res chain seq x y z
N ILE A 1 -5.62 -5.69 18.26
CA ILE A 1 -6.18 -4.33 18.05
C ILE A 1 -5.18 -3.59 17.17
N VAL A 2 -5.62 -3.02 16.05
CA VAL A 2 -4.76 -2.13 15.24
C VAL A 2 -4.79 -0.76 15.93
N GLY A 3 -3.62 -0.17 16.17
CA GLY A 3 -3.49 1.19 16.69
C GLY A 3 -3.68 2.19 15.56
N SER A 4 -2.60 2.88 15.19
CA SER A 4 -2.60 3.78 14.04
C SER A 4 -2.74 3.02 12.71
N ARG A 5 -3.53 3.58 11.79
CA ARG A 5 -3.71 3.09 10.42
C ARG A 5 -2.92 3.94 9.43
N PHE A 6 -2.78 3.48 8.19
CA PHE A 6 -2.09 4.25 7.14
C PHE A 6 -2.68 5.65 6.96
N VAL A 7 -4.01 5.77 6.87
CA VAL A 7 -4.69 7.06 6.70
C VAL A 7 -4.55 8.01 7.89
N ASP A 8 -4.21 7.49 9.08
CA ASP A 8 -3.94 8.33 10.24
C ASP A 8 -2.49 8.88 10.19
N LEU A 9 -1.57 8.18 9.53
CA LEU A 9 -0.14 8.49 9.46
C LEU A 9 0.26 9.27 8.20
N LEU A 10 -0.33 8.95 7.05
CA LEU A 10 0.01 9.57 5.77
C LEU A 10 -0.11 11.10 5.80
N PRO A 11 -1.15 11.72 6.40
CA PRO A 11 -1.23 13.18 6.52
C PRO A 11 -0.09 13.80 7.35
N LEU A 12 0.46 13.06 8.32
CA LEU A 12 1.61 13.53 9.10
C LEU A 12 2.88 13.54 8.23
N PHE A 13 3.08 12.48 7.44
CA PHE A 13 4.18 12.43 6.47
C PHE A 13 4.04 13.47 5.37
N GLU A 14 2.83 13.80 4.94
CA GLU A 14 2.61 14.85 3.95
C GLU A 14 3.06 16.23 4.43
N GLN A 15 2.85 16.53 5.71
CA GLN A 15 3.21 17.81 6.31
C GLN A 15 4.71 17.92 6.63
N ASP A 16 5.41 16.79 6.77
CA ASP A 16 6.83 16.77 7.07
C ASP A 16 7.67 17.12 5.83
N ARG A 17 8.38 18.25 5.85
CA ARG A 17 9.18 18.70 4.68
C ARG A 17 10.39 17.82 4.38
N GLU A 18 10.83 16.99 5.33
CA GLU A 18 11.98 16.10 5.15
C GLU A 18 11.60 14.72 4.58
N THR A 19 10.30 14.42 4.49
CA THR A 19 9.83 13.17 3.85
C THR A 19 9.67 13.38 2.34
N ASP A 20 10.54 12.76 1.53
CA ASP A 20 10.47 12.86 0.07
C ASP A 20 9.51 11.84 -0.58
N LEU A 21 9.33 10.68 0.06
CA LEU A 21 8.57 9.54 -0.48
C LEU A 21 8.13 8.59 0.63
N ILE A 22 7.03 7.87 0.41
CA ILE A 22 6.52 6.85 1.32
C ILE A 22 6.68 5.46 0.70
N VAL A 23 7.22 4.51 1.47
CA VAL A 23 7.15 3.08 1.16
C VAL A 23 6.04 2.46 2.00
N LEU A 24 4.98 1.99 1.35
CA LEU A 24 3.82 1.36 1.98
C LEU A 24 3.89 -0.16 1.80
N ILE A 25 3.96 -0.90 2.91
CA ILE A 25 3.94 -2.36 2.90
C ILE A 25 2.59 -2.84 3.42
N GLY A 26 1.76 -3.33 2.50
CA GLY A 26 0.43 -3.86 2.78
C GLY A 26 0.39 -5.38 2.80
N GLU A 27 -0.76 -5.94 3.16
CA GLU A 27 -1.02 -7.38 3.17
C GLU A 27 -2.47 -7.67 2.75
N ILE A 28 -2.80 -8.93 2.49
CA ILE A 28 -4.20 -9.35 2.28
C ILE A 28 -5.08 -9.09 3.51
N GLY A 29 -6.38 -8.91 3.30
CA GLY A 29 -7.39 -8.77 4.36
C GLY A 29 -7.59 -7.34 4.84
N GLY A 30 -8.82 -7.00 5.24
CA GLY A 30 -9.21 -5.62 5.54
C GLY A 30 -9.20 -4.70 4.30
N ASN A 31 -9.32 -3.40 4.52
CA ASN A 31 -9.54 -2.38 3.50
C ASN A 31 -8.55 -1.19 3.59
N ALA A 32 -7.48 -1.30 4.37
CA ALA A 32 -6.59 -0.17 4.67
C ALA A 32 -5.97 0.45 3.40
N GLU A 33 -5.61 -0.38 2.43
CA GLU A 33 -5.03 0.04 1.14
C GLU A 33 -6.08 0.67 0.22
N GLU A 34 -7.35 0.30 0.35
CA GLU A 34 -8.47 0.95 -0.34
C GLU A 34 -8.67 2.37 0.21
N GLU A 35 -8.55 2.54 1.53
CA GLU A 35 -8.58 3.85 2.17
C GLU A 35 -7.39 4.72 1.72
N VAL A 36 -6.20 4.13 1.55
CA VAL A 36 -5.04 4.84 0.98
C VAL A 36 -5.30 5.25 -0.47
N ALA A 37 -5.79 4.35 -1.32
CA ALA A 37 -6.10 4.66 -2.71
C ALA A 37 -7.10 5.82 -2.81
N LYS A 38 -8.11 5.85 -1.93
CA LYS A 38 -9.05 6.97 -1.82
C LYS A 38 -8.35 8.27 -1.41
N LEU A 39 -7.52 8.24 -0.37
CA LEU A 39 -6.78 9.41 0.10
C LEU A 39 -5.87 10.00 -1.00
N VAL A 40 -5.21 9.14 -1.79
CA VAL A 40 -4.38 9.59 -2.92
C VAL A 40 -5.22 10.27 -3.98
N LYS A 41 -6.38 9.71 -4.33
CA LYS A 41 -7.33 10.34 -5.27
C LYS A 41 -7.91 11.66 -4.75
N GLU A 42 -7.96 11.87 -3.44
CA GLU A 42 -8.42 13.11 -2.80
C GLU A 42 -7.34 14.20 -2.73
N GLY A 43 -6.13 13.92 -3.24
CA GLY A 43 -5.09 14.94 -3.43
C GLY A 43 -3.84 14.76 -2.56
N TYR A 44 -3.59 13.57 -2.01
CA TYR A 44 -2.31 13.27 -1.39
C TYR A 44 -1.16 13.51 -2.38
N SER A 45 -0.20 14.33 -1.98
CA SER A 45 0.79 14.90 -2.91
C SER A 45 2.12 14.15 -2.94
N LYS A 46 2.45 13.39 -1.91
CA LYS A 46 3.75 12.70 -1.84
C LYS A 46 3.72 11.37 -2.59
N PRO A 47 4.80 11.04 -3.32
CA PRO A 47 4.86 9.78 -4.04
C PRO A 47 4.84 8.60 -3.07
N ILE A 48 4.14 7.54 -3.47
CA ILE A 48 4.06 6.29 -2.72
C ILE A 48 4.55 5.14 -3.59
N VAL A 49 5.46 4.34 -3.05
CA VAL A 49 5.79 3.00 -3.54
C VAL A 49 5.12 1.99 -2.63
N ALA A 50 4.33 1.07 -3.20
CA ALA A 50 3.63 0.06 -2.43
C ALA A 50 4.03 -1.37 -2.83
N TYR A 51 3.99 -2.27 -1.84
CA TYR A 51 4.07 -3.72 -2.04
C TYR A 51 2.97 -4.40 -1.22
N ILE A 52 2.23 -5.33 -1.82
CA ILE A 52 1.13 -6.06 -1.17
C ILE A 52 1.51 -7.53 -0.99
N ALA A 53 1.72 -7.93 0.26
CA ALA A 53 2.04 -9.31 0.60
C ALA A 53 0.81 -10.24 0.50
N GLY A 54 1.06 -11.53 0.27
CA GLY A 54 0.02 -12.56 0.34
C GLY A 54 -0.71 -12.84 -0.98
N ILE A 55 -0.14 -12.46 -2.14
CA ILE A 55 -0.74 -12.74 -3.46
C ILE A 55 -0.98 -14.24 -3.72
N THR A 56 -0.17 -15.11 -3.13
CA THR A 56 -0.28 -16.57 -3.22
C THR A 56 -1.08 -17.19 -2.08
N ALA A 57 -1.71 -16.39 -1.22
CA ALA A 57 -2.47 -16.88 -0.08
C ALA A 57 -3.75 -17.60 -0.55
N PRO A 58 -3.98 -18.86 -0.14
CA PRO A 58 -5.23 -19.55 -0.47
C PRO A 58 -6.45 -18.87 0.21
N PRO A 59 -7.62 -18.88 -0.44
CA PRO A 59 -8.86 -18.34 0.14
C PRO A 59 -9.20 -18.99 1.49
N GLY A 60 -9.75 -18.20 2.41
CA GLY A 60 -10.21 -18.69 3.72
C GLY A 60 -9.11 -19.12 4.69
N ARG A 61 -7.83 -18.99 4.32
CA ARG A 61 -6.70 -19.32 5.20
C ARG A 61 -6.13 -18.05 5.82
N ARG A 62 -6.06 -18.04 7.14
CA ARG A 62 -5.37 -16.99 7.90
C ARG A 62 -3.84 -17.16 7.77
N MET A 63 -3.16 -16.08 7.39
CA MET A 63 -1.70 -16.03 7.24
C MET A 63 -1.05 -15.39 8.45
N GLY A 64 -0.76 -16.15 9.51
CA GLY A 64 -0.01 -15.67 10.68
C GLY A 64 -0.72 -14.55 11.46
N HIS A 65 -0.64 -13.31 10.97
CA HIS A 65 -1.35 -12.14 11.50
C HIS A 65 -2.86 -12.37 11.58
N ALA A 66 -3.47 -11.85 12.65
CA ALA A 66 -4.90 -12.01 12.90
C ALA A 66 -5.77 -11.39 11.79
N GLY A 67 -5.31 -10.31 11.17
CA GLY A 67 -6.00 -9.59 10.09
C GLY A 67 -5.75 -10.13 8.68
N ALA A 68 -4.71 -10.95 8.49
CA ALA A 68 -4.31 -11.48 7.19
C ALA A 68 -5.19 -12.68 6.77
N ILE A 69 -6.48 -12.41 6.54
CA ILE A 69 -7.46 -13.37 6.05
C ILE A 69 -8.34 -12.74 4.99
N ILE A 70 -8.51 -13.45 3.87
CA ILE A 70 -9.46 -13.06 2.82
C ILE A 70 -10.83 -13.61 3.22
N MET A 71 -11.76 -12.73 3.59
CA MET A 71 -13.14 -13.07 3.92
C MET A 71 -14.11 -12.52 2.86
N GLY A 72 -15.05 -13.35 2.41
CA GLY A 72 -16.12 -12.92 1.50
C GLY A 72 -15.66 -12.44 0.12
N GLY A 73 -14.45 -12.82 -0.31
CA GLY A 73 -13.88 -12.42 -1.61
C GLY A 73 -13.36 -10.97 -1.68
N LYS A 74 -13.40 -10.23 -0.57
CA LYS A 74 -12.90 -8.84 -0.46
C LYS A 74 -11.54 -8.79 0.20
N GLY A 75 -10.75 -7.76 -0.13
CA GLY A 75 -9.43 -7.54 0.45
C GLY A 75 -8.38 -8.50 -0.11
N THR A 76 -8.59 -8.97 -1.35
CA THR A 76 -7.57 -9.76 -2.06
C THR A 76 -6.37 -8.89 -2.39
N ALA A 77 -5.18 -9.49 -2.49
CA ALA A 77 -3.98 -8.75 -2.86
C ALA A 77 -4.16 -8.06 -4.22
N ARG A 78 -4.79 -8.75 -5.19
CA ARG A 78 -5.02 -8.23 -6.53
C ARG A 78 -5.94 -7.00 -6.53
N GLU A 79 -7.06 -7.07 -5.83
CA GLU A 79 -7.98 -5.93 -5.68
C GLU A 79 -7.28 -4.70 -5.10
N LYS A 80 -6.48 -4.90 -4.04
CA LYS A 80 -5.69 -3.83 -3.42
C LYS A 80 -4.65 -3.24 -4.37
N ILE A 81 -3.93 -4.09 -5.11
CA ILE A 81 -2.95 -3.67 -6.12
C ILE A 81 -3.63 -2.83 -7.20
N ASP A 82 -4.76 -3.30 -7.74
CA ASP A 82 -5.48 -2.63 -8.82
C ASP A 82 -6.00 -1.25 -8.35
N LEU A 83 -6.56 -1.15 -7.14
CA LEU A 83 -7.02 0.12 -6.56
C LEU A 83 -5.88 1.12 -6.33
N LEU A 84 -4.74 0.66 -5.82
CA LEU A 84 -3.57 1.51 -5.61
C LEU A 84 -2.99 2.00 -6.94
N ARG A 85 -2.85 1.12 -7.94
CA ARG A 85 -2.38 1.49 -9.28
C ARG A 85 -3.31 2.51 -9.94
N ASP A 86 -4.63 2.31 -9.85
CA ASP A 86 -5.64 3.23 -10.37
C ASP A 86 -5.64 4.59 -9.64
N ALA A 87 -5.19 4.63 -8.39
CA ALA A 87 -4.96 5.88 -7.66
C ALA A 87 -3.63 6.57 -8.02
N GLY A 88 -2.78 5.97 -8.87
CA GLY A 88 -1.47 6.52 -9.25
C GLY A 88 -0.32 6.12 -8.33
N VAL A 89 -0.52 5.16 -7.42
CA VAL A 89 0.55 4.61 -6.58
C VAL A 89 1.44 3.68 -7.39
N THR A 90 2.76 3.78 -7.21
CA THR A 90 3.71 2.85 -7.82
C THR A 90 3.68 1.54 -7.06
N VAL A 91 3.05 0.49 -7.60
CA VAL A 91 2.96 -0.82 -6.95
C VAL A 91 3.93 -1.82 -7.57
N VAL A 92 4.89 -2.31 -6.76
CA VAL A 92 5.87 -3.32 -7.17
C VAL A 92 5.38 -4.73 -6.87
N ASP A 93 5.73 -5.69 -7.74
CA ASP A 93 5.28 -7.08 -7.61
C ASP A 93 6.14 -7.91 -6.63
N SER A 94 7.32 -7.40 -6.25
CA SER A 94 8.26 -8.07 -5.35
C SER A 94 8.90 -7.07 -4.39
N PRO A 95 9.13 -7.43 -3.11
CA PRO A 95 9.81 -6.56 -2.17
C PRO A 95 11.26 -6.25 -2.60
N ALA A 96 11.88 -7.13 -3.42
CA ALA A 96 13.22 -6.90 -3.97
C ALA A 96 13.29 -5.70 -4.93
N MET A 97 12.15 -5.26 -5.48
CA MET A 97 12.08 -4.14 -6.43
C MET A 97 11.83 -2.80 -5.76
N ILE A 98 11.58 -2.76 -4.45
CA ILE A 98 11.28 -1.51 -3.71
C ILE A 98 12.42 -0.51 -3.88
N GLY A 99 13.67 -0.94 -3.71
CA GLY A 99 14.83 -0.06 -3.81
C GLY A 99 14.97 0.59 -5.19
N GLU A 100 14.81 -0.20 -6.25
CA GLU A 100 14.86 0.29 -7.64
C GLU A 100 13.72 1.29 -7.92
N ALA A 101 12.50 1.02 -7.45
CA ALA A 101 11.36 1.92 -7.62
C ALA A 101 11.56 3.25 -6.90
N VAL A 102 12.04 3.21 -5.66
CA VAL A 102 12.36 4.43 -4.88
C VAL A 102 13.45 5.24 -5.58
N GLU A 103 14.52 4.60 -6.02
CA GLU A 103 15.61 5.27 -6.74
C GLU A 103 15.11 5.97 -8.01
N LYS A 104 14.26 5.31 -8.80
CA LYS A 104 13.67 5.91 -10.01
C LYS A 104 12.85 7.15 -9.70
N ILE A 105 11.99 7.10 -8.66
CA ILE A 105 11.15 8.24 -8.28
C ILE A 105 12.00 9.41 -7.80
N LEU A 106 12.95 9.18 -6.89
CA LEU A 106 13.80 10.25 -6.35
C LEU A 106 14.71 10.89 -7.40
N LYS A 107 15.07 10.16 -8.45
CA LYS A 107 15.82 10.69 -9.60
C LYS A 107 14.94 11.36 -10.66
N GLY A 108 13.61 11.31 -10.54
CA GLY A 108 12.67 11.87 -11.52
C GLY A 108 12.55 11.05 -12.82
N ASN A 109 12.85 9.76 -12.77
CA ASN A 109 12.87 8.86 -13.94
C ASN A 109 11.58 8.02 -14.07
N VAL A 110 10.42 8.60 -13.74
CA VAL A 110 9.12 7.90 -13.67
C VAL A 110 8.12 8.50 -14.63
#